data_AF-A0A949CR61-F1
#
_entry.id   AF-A0A949CR61-F1
#
_cell.length_a   1.000
_cell.length_b   1.000
_cell.length_c   1.000
_cell.angle_alpha   90.00
_cell.angle_beta   90.00
_cell.angle_gamma   90.00
#
_symmetry.space_group_name_H-M   'P 1'
#
loop_
_entity.id
_entity.type
_entity.pdbx_description
1 polymer ?
#
loop_
_entity_poly.entity_id
_entity_poly.type
_entity_poly.pdbx_seq_one_letter_code
_entity_poly.pdbx_strand_id
1 'polypeptide(L)'
;MLELQGIAVSPGVAIGRALVFDREGYRIMRCLVPVGEDESEWQRLVSAVKQSKSKLESTQQNTSAALGEHLGGIFSAQQQILLDPHLQSELENLIRRKAYSAEYAVSEVFTRYAAAFRKSPSSFLAERANDIRDVERLLLECLTGQPMATLTQLPHEAIVVSHDLTPGETAAFDREKVLGICTEAGGPGGHTAIVARGMEIPAVVGVGNFLHNIRSGDEVIVDGHLGRIIVSPDAETRDWYLQRRLFRQSIATQLEEIRDLPASTSDGVRIELMANLEFPHEAAACLARGADGVGLYRTEFLYLGHTHEPSEEEHYQAYAQVVRDMHNRPVVIRTLDLGADKMGITRLEDPENNPFLGLRSVRLSLRNPALFRVQLRAILRAACLGDVRVMFPMITTLDELRSA
;
A
#
# COMPACT_ATOMS: atom_id res chain seq x y z
N MET A 1 -28.08 -7.76 -0.41
CA MET A 1 -27.40 -6.65 -1.09
C MET A 1 -27.20 -5.50 -0.14
N LEU A 2 -25.96 -5.06 0.03
CA LEU A 2 -25.57 -3.87 0.77
C LEU A 2 -24.80 -2.95 -0.19
N GLU A 3 -25.21 -1.69 -0.30
CA GLU A 3 -24.53 -0.67 -1.12
C GLU A 3 -23.85 0.34 -0.20
N LEU A 4 -22.57 0.61 -0.49
CA LEU A 4 -21.72 1.49 0.29
C LEU A 4 -21.07 2.52 -0.64
N GLN A 5 -20.93 3.74 -0.13
CA GLN A 5 -20.34 4.85 -0.87
C GLN A 5 -19.01 5.24 -0.21
N GLY A 6 -17.96 5.30 -1.01
CA GLY A 6 -16.66 5.82 -0.62
C GLY A 6 -16.12 6.79 -1.66
N ILE A 7 -14.81 6.96 -1.65
CA ILE A 7 -14.07 7.84 -2.54
C ILE A 7 -13.50 7.00 -3.68
N ALA A 8 -13.95 7.29 -4.90
CA ALA A 8 -13.34 6.76 -6.12
C ALA A 8 -11.89 7.22 -6.24
N VAL A 9 -10.94 6.28 -6.28
CA VAL A 9 -9.52 6.63 -6.44
C VAL A 9 -8.89 6.05 -7.69
N SER A 10 -9.31 4.87 -8.12
CA SER A 10 -8.86 4.26 -9.37
C SER A 10 -10.07 3.78 -10.18
N PRO A 11 -10.24 4.25 -11.43
CA PRO A 11 -11.40 3.94 -12.24
C PRO A 11 -11.43 2.46 -12.67
N GLY A 12 -12.64 1.93 -12.82
CA GLY A 12 -12.91 0.61 -13.40
C GLY A 12 -14.06 -0.08 -12.68
N VAL A 13 -14.44 -1.28 -13.14
CA VAL A 13 -15.45 -2.12 -12.47
C VAL A 13 -14.87 -3.50 -12.25
N ALA A 14 -14.73 -3.88 -10.99
CA ALA A 14 -14.32 -5.22 -10.58
C ALA A 14 -15.52 -6.00 -10.05
N ILE A 15 -15.62 -7.27 -10.41
CA ILE A 15 -16.61 -8.22 -9.86
C ILE A 15 -15.82 -9.45 -9.44
N GLY A 16 -15.89 -9.83 -8.17
CA GLY A 16 -15.09 -10.92 -7.63
C GLY A 16 -15.48 -11.28 -6.21
N ARG A 17 -14.76 -12.24 -5.62
CA ARG A 17 -14.95 -12.61 -4.22
C ARG A 17 -14.12 -11.71 -3.32
N ALA A 18 -14.70 -11.26 -2.21
CA ALA A 18 -14.00 -10.49 -1.20
C ALA A 18 -12.93 -11.36 -0.51
N LEU A 19 -11.74 -10.79 -0.35
CA LEU A 19 -10.75 -11.23 0.61
C LEU A 19 -10.62 -10.14 1.66
N VAL A 20 -11.15 -10.41 2.85
CA VAL A 20 -11.05 -9.48 3.97
C VAL A 20 -9.66 -9.60 4.59
N PHE A 21 -8.87 -8.53 4.47
CA PHE A 21 -7.52 -8.39 4.99
C PHE A 21 -7.53 -7.34 6.11
N ASP A 22 -7.70 -7.77 7.36
CA ASP A 22 -7.81 -6.87 8.51
C ASP A 22 -6.49 -6.80 9.29
N ARG A 23 -5.90 -5.61 9.39
CA ARG A 23 -4.73 -5.31 10.24
C ARG A 23 -5.11 -5.01 11.68
N GLU A 24 -6.35 -4.60 11.95
CA GLU A 24 -6.82 -4.20 13.27
C GLU A 24 -7.74 -5.26 13.86
N GLY A 25 -7.11 -6.39 14.17
CA GLY A 25 -7.73 -7.42 14.96
C GLY A 25 -8.34 -8.48 14.08
N TYR A 26 -7.76 -9.67 14.18
CA TYR A 26 -8.56 -10.87 14.21
C TYR A 26 -9.80 -10.56 15.07
N ARG A 27 -10.99 -10.45 14.46
CA ARG A 27 -12.23 -10.37 15.22
C ARG A 27 -12.53 -11.75 15.78
N ILE A 28 -11.72 -12.13 16.74
CA ILE A 28 -11.98 -13.28 17.57
C ILE A 28 -13.20 -12.90 18.38
N MET A 29 -14.33 -13.52 18.05
CA MET A 29 -15.56 -13.26 18.78
C MET A 29 -15.29 -13.54 20.26
N ARG A 30 -15.70 -12.61 21.12
CA ARG A 30 -15.70 -12.83 22.55
C ARG A 30 -16.58 -14.03 22.84
N CYS A 31 -15.96 -15.18 23.03
CA CYS A 31 -16.61 -16.44 23.32
C CYS A 31 -16.38 -16.78 24.79
N LEU A 32 -17.46 -17.10 25.49
CA LEU A 32 -17.38 -17.64 26.84
C LEU A 32 -17.30 -19.16 26.75
N VAL A 33 -16.31 -19.71 27.44
CA VAL A 33 -16.10 -21.15 27.58
C VAL A 33 -17.19 -21.70 28.49
N PRO A 34 -17.80 -22.85 28.16
CA PRO A 34 -18.73 -23.52 29.06
C PRO A 34 -18.11 -23.82 30.42
N VAL A 35 -18.93 -23.80 31.47
CA VAL A 35 -18.48 -24.06 32.85
C VAL A 35 -17.90 -25.48 32.94
N GLY A 36 -16.62 -25.59 33.31
CA GLY A 36 -15.91 -26.87 33.45
C GLY A 36 -14.98 -27.23 32.29
N GLU A 37 -14.89 -26.40 31.24
CA GLU A 37 -13.98 -26.59 30.10
C GLU A 37 -12.75 -25.66 30.13
N ASP A 38 -12.57 -24.90 31.21
CA ASP A 38 -11.45 -23.96 31.41
C ASP A 38 -10.07 -24.64 31.38
N GLU A 39 -9.96 -25.84 31.96
CA GLU A 39 -8.72 -26.62 31.90
C GLU A 39 -8.44 -27.11 30.48
N SER A 40 -9.46 -27.51 29.72
CA SER A 40 -9.30 -27.94 28.33
C SER A 40 -8.81 -26.80 27.44
N GLU A 41 -9.39 -25.61 27.60
CA GLU A 41 -8.98 -24.40 26.88
C GLU A 41 -7.57 -23.94 27.25
N TRP A 42 -7.21 -24.05 28.53
CA TRP A 42 -5.84 -23.78 28.98
C TRP A 42 -4.84 -24.76 28.34
N GLN A 43 -5.16 -26.06 28.31
CA GLN A 43 -4.30 -27.06 27.66
C GLN A 43 -4.18 -26.82 26.14
N ARG A 44 -5.23 -26.35 25.46
CA ARG A 44 -5.17 -25.91 24.06
C ARG A 44 -4.16 -24.78 23.87
N LEU A 45 -4.21 -23.75 24.72
CA LEU A 45 -3.25 -22.64 24.68
C LEU A 45 -1.82 -23.11 24.95
N VAL A 46 -1.60 -23.94 25.97
CA VAL A 46 -0.27 -24.49 26.29
C VAL A 46 0.28 -25.31 25.12
N SER A 47 -0.56 -26.07 24.43
CA SER A 47 -0.17 -26.80 23.21
C SER A 47 0.20 -25.84 22.07
N ALA A 48 -0.59 -24.79 21.85
CA ALA A 48 -0.30 -23.79 20.83
C ALA A 48 1.01 -23.05 21.11
N VAL A 49 1.29 -22.65 22.36
CA VAL A 49 2.57 -22.04 22.76
C VAL A 49 3.76 -22.96 22.45
N LYS A 50 3.64 -24.27 22.72
CA LYS A 50 4.69 -25.26 22.39
C LYS A 50 4.90 -25.37 20.87
N GLN A 51 3.83 -25.39 20.09
CA GLN A 51 3.91 -25.45 18.63
C GLN A 51 4.53 -24.17 18.04
N SER A 52 4.10 -22.99 18.52
CA SER A 52 4.66 -21.70 18.10
C SER A 52 6.15 -21.62 18.44
N LYS A 53 6.57 -22.10 19.62
CA LYS A 53 7.99 -22.19 19.99
C LYS A 53 8.78 -23.05 19.00
N SER A 54 8.28 -24.25 18.69
CA SER A 54 8.96 -25.15 17.76
C SER A 54 9.04 -24.57 16.33
N LYS A 55 8.01 -23.86 15.87
CA LYS A 55 8.04 -23.13 14.60
C LYS A 55 9.08 -22.00 14.60
N LEU A 56 9.16 -21.20 15.68
CA LEU A 56 10.17 -20.15 15.79
C LEU A 56 11.59 -20.72 15.80
N GLU A 57 11.82 -21.84 16.49
CA GLU A 57 13.11 -22.53 16.52
C GLU A 57 13.53 -23.06 15.13
N SER A 58 12.60 -23.67 14.38
CA SER A 58 12.90 -24.17 13.03
C SER A 58 13.14 -23.04 12.03
N THR A 59 12.36 -21.96 12.09
CA THR A 59 12.59 -20.76 11.27
C THR A 59 13.93 -20.12 11.61
N GLN A 60 14.28 -19.99 12.90
CA GLN A 60 15.56 -19.44 13.33
C GLN A 60 16.74 -20.24 12.79
N GLN A 61 16.68 -21.58 12.84
CA GLN A 61 17.73 -22.47 12.32
C GLN A 61 17.89 -22.34 10.80
N ASN A 62 16.78 -22.31 10.06
CA ASN A 62 16.79 -22.17 8.60
C ASN A 62 17.31 -20.79 8.14
N THR A 63 16.93 -19.71 8.84
CA THR A 63 17.34 -18.35 8.48
C THR A 63 18.80 -18.06 8.88
N SER A 64 19.27 -18.58 10.01
CA SER A 64 20.67 -18.40 10.45
C SER A 64 21.65 -19.11 9.52
N ALA A 65 21.25 -20.24 8.93
CA ALA A 65 22.05 -20.96 7.93
C ALA A 65 22.16 -20.22 6.58
N ALA A 66 21.20 -19.34 6.25
CA ALA A 66 21.09 -18.68 4.94
C ALA A 66 21.62 -17.23 4.93
N LEU A 67 21.50 -16.48 6.03
CA LEU A 67 21.65 -15.01 6.02
C LEU A 67 22.50 -14.43 7.19
N GLY A 68 23.13 -15.28 8.01
CA GLY A 68 24.06 -14.87 9.09
C GLY A 68 23.42 -14.56 10.45
N GLU A 69 24.25 -14.50 11.52
CA GLU A 69 23.85 -14.46 12.94
C GLU A 69 22.94 -13.26 13.32
N HIS A 70 22.96 -12.17 12.56
CA HIS A 70 22.26 -10.92 12.91
C HIS A 70 20.72 -11.02 12.84
N LEU A 71 20.17 -11.92 12.01
CA LEU A 71 18.72 -12.17 11.92
C LEU A 71 18.21 -13.14 12.99
N GLY A 72 19.09 -13.94 13.59
CA GLY A 72 18.74 -14.88 14.67
C GLY A 72 18.25 -14.17 15.95
N GLY A 73 18.64 -12.91 16.15
CA GLY A 73 18.24 -12.09 17.30
C GLY A 73 16.75 -11.72 17.32
N ILE A 74 16.12 -11.58 16.14
CA ILE A 74 14.68 -11.25 16.03
C ILE A 74 13.83 -12.41 16.57
N PHE A 75 14.11 -13.63 16.11
CA PHE A 75 13.40 -14.83 16.57
C PHE A 75 13.65 -15.13 18.06
N SER A 76 14.84 -14.82 18.57
CA SER A 76 15.13 -14.93 20.01
C SER A 76 14.27 -13.97 20.84
N ALA A 77 14.10 -12.73 20.38
CA ALA A 77 13.21 -11.76 21.04
C ALA A 77 11.74 -12.21 21.01
N GLN A 78 11.28 -12.74 19.88
CA GLN A 78 9.92 -13.30 19.75
C GLN A 78 9.68 -14.50 20.69
N GLN A 79 10.68 -15.39 20.84
CA GLN A 79 10.62 -16.49 21.81
C GLN A 79 10.58 -15.98 23.26
N GLN A 80 11.34 -14.92 23.59
CA GLN A 80 11.31 -14.33 24.93
C GLN A 80 9.93 -13.74 25.27
N ILE A 81 9.28 -13.07 24.31
CA ILE A 81 7.91 -12.57 24.48
C ILE A 81 6.94 -13.73 24.72
N LEU A 82 7.02 -14.78 23.89
CA LEU A 82 6.14 -15.95 23.97
C LEU A 82 6.27 -16.70 25.31
N LEU A 83 7.48 -16.72 25.89
CA LEU A 83 7.81 -17.44 27.12
C LEU A 83 7.79 -16.56 28.37
N ASP A 84 7.34 -15.30 28.26
CA ASP A 84 7.26 -14.39 29.39
C ASP A 84 6.26 -14.93 30.45
N PRO A 85 6.71 -15.19 31.70
CA PRO A 85 5.84 -15.70 32.76
C PRO A 85 4.67 -14.78 33.10
N HIS A 86 4.84 -13.46 32.93
CA HIS A 86 3.79 -12.49 33.17
C HIS A 86 2.69 -12.59 32.11
N LEU A 87 3.08 -12.71 30.84
CA LEU A 87 2.16 -12.95 29.72
C LEU A 87 1.34 -14.23 29.95
N GLN A 88 2.01 -15.33 30.33
CA GLN A 88 1.33 -16.61 30.58
C GLN A 88 0.33 -16.51 31.74
N SER A 89 0.70 -15.82 32.81
CA SER A 89 -0.21 -15.62 33.96
C SER A 89 -1.41 -14.75 33.59
N GLU A 90 -1.24 -13.71 32.76
CA GLU A 90 -2.37 -12.90 32.29
C GLU A 90 -3.34 -13.72 31.42
N LEU A 91 -2.81 -14.54 30.50
CA LEU A 91 -3.62 -15.43 29.66
C LEU A 91 -4.36 -16.48 30.49
N GLU A 92 -3.68 -17.10 31.46
CA GLU A 92 -4.29 -18.07 32.39
C GLU A 92 -5.43 -17.44 33.18
N ASN A 93 -5.25 -16.20 33.65
CA ASN A 93 -6.29 -15.47 34.38
C ASN A 93 -7.51 -15.17 33.50
N LEU A 94 -7.32 -14.78 32.24
CA LEU A 94 -8.44 -14.52 31.33
C LEU A 94 -9.23 -15.81 31.02
N ILE A 95 -8.54 -16.93 30.83
CA ILE A 95 -9.19 -18.20 30.52
C ILE A 95 -9.88 -18.76 31.78
N ARG A 96 -9.16 -18.91 32.89
CA ARG A 96 -9.70 -19.60 34.09
C ARG A 96 -10.63 -18.74 34.95
N ARG A 97 -10.38 -17.42 35.06
CA ARG A 97 -11.20 -16.55 35.92
C ARG A 97 -12.32 -15.84 35.18
N LYS A 98 -12.11 -15.49 33.89
CA LYS A 98 -13.14 -14.82 33.07
C LYS A 98 -13.83 -15.75 32.08
N ALA A 99 -13.47 -17.03 32.05
CA ALA A 99 -14.03 -18.04 31.16
C ALA A 99 -13.96 -17.62 29.69
N TYR A 100 -12.89 -16.98 29.25
CA TYR A 100 -12.70 -16.62 27.85
C TYR A 100 -12.03 -17.72 27.05
N SER A 101 -12.37 -17.84 25.75
CA SER A 101 -11.68 -18.79 24.87
C SER A 101 -10.21 -18.44 24.72
N ALA A 102 -9.38 -19.44 24.40
CA ALA A 102 -7.94 -19.26 24.26
C ALA A 102 -7.58 -18.20 23.20
N GLU A 103 -8.30 -18.19 22.08
CA GLU A 103 -8.11 -17.23 20.99
C GLU A 103 -8.38 -15.80 21.48
N TYR A 104 -9.51 -15.60 22.17
CA TYR A 104 -9.92 -14.26 22.62
C TYR A 104 -8.97 -13.72 23.70
N ALA A 105 -8.55 -14.58 24.62
CA ALA A 105 -7.55 -14.23 25.64
C ALA A 105 -6.23 -13.79 25.02
N VAL A 106 -5.74 -14.51 24.00
CA VAL A 106 -4.52 -14.13 23.25
C VAL A 106 -4.70 -12.75 22.61
N SER A 107 -5.77 -12.55 21.84
CA SER A 107 -5.93 -11.28 21.13
C SER A 107 -6.11 -10.08 22.07
N GLU A 108 -6.85 -10.25 23.18
CA GLU A 108 -7.06 -9.17 24.16
C GLU A 108 -5.74 -8.74 24.82
N VAL A 109 -4.90 -9.69 25.23
CA VAL A 109 -3.61 -9.41 25.89
C VAL A 109 -2.61 -8.80 24.90
N PHE A 110 -2.46 -9.41 23.72
CA PHE A 110 -1.49 -8.96 22.73
C PHE A 110 -1.86 -7.59 22.13
N THR A 111 -3.15 -7.30 21.93
CA THR A 111 -3.61 -5.97 21.53
C THR A 111 -3.24 -4.91 22.57
N ARG A 112 -3.42 -5.20 23.87
CA ARG A 112 -3.04 -4.28 24.95
C ARG A 112 -1.52 -4.04 24.98
N TYR A 113 -0.74 -5.10 24.82
CA TYR A 113 0.72 -5.01 24.79
C TYR A 113 1.20 -4.21 23.58
N ALA A 114 0.72 -4.53 22.37
CA ALA A 114 1.09 -3.80 21.15
C ALA A 114 0.73 -2.30 21.25
N ALA A 115 -0.42 -1.97 21.83
CA ALA A 115 -0.83 -0.59 22.06
C ALA A 115 0.08 0.14 23.06
N ALA A 116 0.52 -0.54 24.13
CA ALA A 116 1.46 0.02 25.10
C ALA A 116 2.84 0.27 24.49
N PHE A 117 3.36 -0.66 23.68
CA PHE A 117 4.66 -0.54 23.02
C PHE A 117 4.67 0.56 21.95
N ARG A 118 3.59 0.72 21.17
CA ARG A 118 3.45 1.82 20.19
C ARG A 118 3.44 3.22 20.82
N LYS A 119 2.91 3.34 22.03
CA LYS A 119 2.85 4.61 22.77
C LYS A 119 4.17 4.94 23.49
N SER A 120 5.17 4.06 23.38
CA SER A 120 6.46 4.28 24.00
C SER A 120 7.28 5.34 23.24
N PRO A 121 7.93 6.29 23.93
CA PRO A 121 8.76 7.32 23.30
C PRO A 121 10.08 6.79 22.71
N SER A 122 10.43 5.51 22.94
CA SER A 122 11.62 4.88 22.38
C SER A 122 11.32 4.27 21.02
N SER A 123 12.02 4.73 19.97
CA SER A 123 11.92 4.18 18.60
C SER A 123 12.13 2.66 18.58
N PHE A 124 13.07 2.16 19.39
CA PHE A 124 13.37 0.73 19.50
C PHE A 124 12.20 -0.08 20.10
N LEU A 125 11.45 0.49 21.06
CA LEU A 125 10.27 -0.17 21.63
C LEU A 125 9.04 -0.05 20.72
N ALA A 126 8.94 1.04 19.95
CA ALA A 126 7.89 1.20 18.95
C ALA A 126 8.03 0.18 17.80
N GLU A 127 9.26 -0.11 17.37
CA GLU A 127 9.55 -1.15 16.37
C GLU A 127 9.18 -2.56 16.87
N ARG A 128 9.40 -2.85 18.17
CA ARG A 128 8.98 -4.13 18.80
C ARG A 128 7.47 -4.35 18.85
N ALA A 129 6.65 -3.32 18.62
CA ALA A 129 5.20 -3.53 18.55
C ALA A 129 4.79 -4.43 17.38
N ASN A 130 5.57 -4.46 16.31
CA ASN A 130 5.35 -5.37 15.19
C ASN A 130 5.73 -6.82 15.56
N ASP A 131 6.83 -7.01 16.30
CA ASP A 131 7.21 -8.34 16.81
C ASP A 131 6.12 -8.95 17.71
N ILE A 132 5.48 -8.14 18.55
CA ILE A 132 4.36 -8.57 19.40
C ILE A 132 3.20 -9.07 18.53
N ARG A 133 2.87 -8.36 17.45
CA ARG A 133 1.79 -8.78 16.54
C ARG A 133 2.14 -10.02 15.74
N ASP A 134 3.41 -10.20 15.38
CA ASP A 134 3.86 -11.42 14.70
C ASP A 134 3.74 -12.65 15.61
N VAL A 135 4.06 -12.49 16.90
CA VAL A 135 3.86 -13.54 17.92
C VAL A 135 2.37 -13.83 18.14
N GLU A 136 1.51 -12.79 18.20
CA GLU A 136 0.05 -12.93 18.28
C GLU A 136 -0.48 -13.77 17.11
N ARG A 137 -0.12 -13.41 15.87
CA ARG A 137 -0.53 -14.14 14.66
C ARG A 137 -0.11 -15.60 14.73
N LEU A 138 1.15 -15.87 15.06
CA LEU A 138 1.68 -17.24 15.12
C LEU A 138 0.94 -18.10 16.17
N LEU A 139 0.59 -17.53 17.32
CA LEU A 139 -0.19 -18.20 18.35
C LEU A 139 -1.60 -18.51 17.87
N LEU A 140 -2.26 -17.55 17.21
CA LEU A 140 -3.61 -17.73 16.68
C LEU A 140 -3.66 -18.77 15.55
N GLU A 141 -2.63 -18.83 14.70
CA GLU A 141 -2.49 -19.90 13.70
C GLU A 141 -2.38 -21.29 14.35
N CYS A 142 -1.59 -21.40 15.41
CA CYS A 142 -1.45 -22.66 16.15
C CYS A 142 -2.72 -23.05 16.92
N LEU A 143 -3.51 -22.08 17.39
CA LEU A 143 -4.79 -22.33 18.07
C LEU A 143 -5.92 -22.73 17.11
N THR A 144 -5.96 -22.12 15.92
CA THR A 144 -7.03 -22.32 14.93
C THR A 144 -6.72 -23.43 13.91
N GLY A 145 -5.44 -23.81 13.78
CA GLY A 145 -5.00 -24.85 12.84
C GLY A 145 -5.07 -24.44 11.37
N GLN A 146 -5.32 -23.15 11.07
CA GLN A 146 -5.35 -22.60 9.73
C GLN A 146 -4.23 -21.55 9.56
N PRO A 147 -3.48 -21.58 8.44
CA PRO A 147 -2.55 -20.50 8.13
C PRO A 147 -3.34 -19.20 7.94
N MET A 148 -2.90 -18.12 8.58
CA MET A 148 -3.56 -16.84 8.42
C MET A 148 -3.25 -16.31 7.01
N ALA A 149 -4.28 -15.85 6.30
CA ALA A 149 -4.17 -15.41 4.92
C ALA A 149 -3.11 -14.30 4.79
N THR A 150 -1.97 -14.64 4.20
CA THR A 150 -0.94 -13.67 3.85
C THR A 150 -1.23 -13.20 2.43
N LEU A 151 -1.08 -11.89 2.16
CA LEU A 151 -1.31 -11.32 0.82
C LEU A 151 -0.48 -11.98 -0.28
N THR A 152 0.65 -12.61 0.06
CA THR A 152 1.52 -13.36 -0.85
C THR A 152 0.95 -14.70 -1.32
N GLN A 153 -0.15 -15.19 -0.72
CA GLN A 153 -0.82 -16.42 -1.13
C GLN A 153 -2.30 -16.14 -1.42
N LEU A 154 -2.56 -15.30 -2.43
CA LEU A 154 -3.87 -15.24 -3.07
C LEU A 154 -4.10 -16.57 -3.82
N PRO A 155 -5.03 -17.44 -3.38
CA PRO A 155 -5.25 -18.73 -4.03
C PRO A 155 -5.97 -18.55 -5.38
N HIS A 156 -6.76 -17.48 -5.53
CA HIS A 156 -7.56 -17.15 -6.70
C HIS A 156 -7.72 -15.63 -6.86
N GLU A 157 -8.25 -15.19 -8.01
CA GLU A 157 -8.62 -13.80 -8.26
C GLU A 157 -9.63 -13.28 -7.22
N ALA A 158 -9.31 -12.17 -6.55
CA ALA A 158 -10.11 -11.64 -5.44
C ALA A 158 -10.12 -10.10 -5.38
N ILE A 159 -11.13 -9.56 -4.70
CA ILE A 159 -11.22 -8.15 -4.32
C ILE A 159 -10.67 -8.01 -2.90
N VAL A 160 -9.62 -7.22 -2.71
CA VAL A 160 -9.02 -7.00 -1.39
C VAL A 160 -9.86 -5.96 -0.64
N VAL A 161 -10.34 -6.33 0.54
CA VAL A 161 -11.12 -5.46 1.42
C VAL A 161 -10.36 -5.30 2.74
N SER A 162 -9.99 -4.08 3.12
CA SER A 162 -9.16 -3.84 4.31
C SER A 162 -9.57 -2.59 5.09
N HIS A 163 -9.04 -2.40 6.30
CA HIS A 163 -9.20 -1.14 7.02
C HIS A 163 -8.36 -0.06 6.36
N ASP A 164 -7.08 -0.37 6.16
CA ASP A 164 -6.09 0.44 5.45
C ASP A 164 -4.98 -0.48 4.91
N LEU A 165 -4.29 -0.05 3.87
CA LEU A 165 -3.21 -0.81 3.24
C LEU A 165 -1.91 0.01 3.25
N THR A 166 -0.84 -0.59 3.76
CA THR A 166 0.47 0.07 3.76
C THR A 166 1.22 -0.08 2.44
N PRO A 167 2.19 0.82 2.16
CA PRO A 167 2.99 0.77 0.92
C PRO A 167 3.60 -0.60 0.62
N GLY A 168 4.20 -1.24 1.62
CA GLY A 168 4.83 -2.56 1.46
C GLY A 168 3.84 -3.69 1.13
N GLU A 169 2.58 -3.56 1.56
CA GLU A 169 1.53 -4.56 1.27
C GLU A 169 0.95 -4.38 -0.11
N THR A 170 0.66 -3.14 -0.49
CA THR A 170 0.25 -2.82 -1.86
C THR A 170 1.33 -3.19 -2.87
N ALA A 171 2.60 -3.07 -2.51
CA ALA A 171 3.73 -3.52 -3.35
C ALA A 171 3.85 -5.04 -3.45
N ALA A 172 3.32 -5.79 -2.48
CA ALA A 172 3.31 -7.25 -2.48
C ALA A 172 2.13 -7.86 -3.24
N PHE A 173 1.23 -7.03 -3.79
CA PHE A 173 0.09 -7.50 -4.56
C PHE A 173 0.53 -8.11 -5.89
N ASP A 174 0.00 -9.31 -6.15
CA ASP A 174 0.07 -9.93 -7.46
C ASP A 174 -0.97 -9.27 -8.38
N ARG A 175 -0.49 -8.58 -9.42
CA ARG A 175 -1.32 -7.81 -10.37
C ARG A 175 -2.34 -8.68 -11.09
N GLU A 176 -2.08 -9.97 -11.27
CA GLU A 176 -3.01 -10.87 -11.97
C GLU A 176 -4.13 -11.37 -11.04
N LYS A 177 -3.92 -11.33 -9.72
CA LYS A 177 -4.86 -11.91 -8.75
C LYS A 177 -5.72 -10.88 -8.02
N VAL A 178 -5.29 -9.62 -7.95
CA VAL A 178 -6.08 -8.56 -7.31
C VAL A 178 -6.97 -7.88 -8.34
N LEU A 179 -8.27 -8.20 -8.31
CA LEU A 179 -9.26 -7.63 -9.23
C LEU A 179 -9.70 -6.23 -8.84
N GLY A 180 -9.65 -5.88 -7.55
CA GLY A 180 -10.15 -4.62 -7.01
C GLY A 180 -9.70 -4.39 -5.57
N ILE A 181 -9.70 -3.12 -5.13
CA ILE A 181 -9.30 -2.74 -3.77
C ILE A 181 -10.40 -1.89 -3.10
N CYS A 182 -10.71 -2.20 -1.86
CA CYS A 182 -11.66 -1.47 -1.03
C CYS A 182 -11.09 -1.24 0.37
N THR A 183 -11.11 0.01 0.87
CA THR A 183 -10.63 0.32 2.22
C THR A 183 -11.59 1.19 3.03
N GLU A 184 -11.67 0.95 4.34
CA GLU A 184 -12.48 1.76 5.28
C GLU A 184 -11.90 3.16 5.45
N ALA A 185 -10.57 3.23 5.59
CA ALA A 185 -9.79 4.44 5.72
C ALA A 185 -9.05 4.77 4.40
N GLY A 186 -8.42 5.93 4.36
CA GLY A 186 -7.66 6.40 3.21
C GLY A 186 -8.34 7.52 2.44
N GLY A 187 -7.60 8.12 1.51
CA GLY A 187 -8.07 9.25 0.71
C GLY A 187 -7.42 9.26 -0.68
N PRO A 188 -7.84 10.18 -1.56
CA PRO A 188 -7.44 10.20 -2.96
C PRO A 188 -5.95 10.46 -3.22
N GLY A 189 -5.22 10.94 -2.22
CA GLY A 189 -3.75 11.09 -2.24
C GLY A 189 -3.00 10.12 -1.32
N GLY A 190 -3.68 9.11 -0.78
CA GLY A 190 -3.06 8.09 0.07
C GLY A 190 -2.29 7.04 -0.74
N HIS A 191 -1.41 6.30 -0.08
CA HIS A 191 -0.56 5.27 -0.72
C HIS A 191 -1.39 4.23 -1.49
N THR A 192 -2.51 3.76 -0.93
CA THR A 192 -3.43 2.83 -1.60
C THR A 192 -3.98 3.40 -2.91
N ALA A 193 -4.31 4.69 -2.94
CA ALA A 193 -4.82 5.35 -4.13
C ALA A 193 -3.77 5.47 -5.23
N ILE A 194 -2.53 5.78 -4.85
CA ILE A 194 -1.39 5.88 -5.77
C ILE A 194 -1.08 4.52 -6.39
N VAL A 195 -0.95 3.48 -5.57
CA VAL A 195 -0.62 2.13 -6.07
C VAL A 195 -1.76 1.54 -6.91
N ALA A 196 -3.03 1.70 -6.48
CA ALA A 196 -4.16 1.21 -7.26
C ALA A 196 -4.24 1.84 -8.66
N ARG A 197 -3.86 3.13 -8.80
CA ARG A 197 -3.76 3.79 -10.10
C ARG A 197 -2.62 3.24 -10.95
N GLY A 198 -1.42 3.11 -10.38
CA GLY A 198 -0.26 2.57 -11.11
C GLY A 198 -0.47 1.12 -11.56
N MET A 199 -1.20 0.33 -10.78
CA MET A 199 -1.56 -1.06 -11.13
C MET A 199 -2.80 -1.16 -12.03
N GLU A 200 -3.55 -0.06 -12.20
CA GLU A 200 -4.81 0.03 -12.96
C GLU A 200 -5.92 -0.88 -12.41
N ILE A 201 -5.91 -1.05 -11.09
CA ILE A 201 -6.88 -1.85 -10.37
C ILE A 201 -8.01 -0.92 -9.88
N PRO A 202 -9.29 -1.23 -10.16
CA PRO A 202 -10.43 -0.47 -9.66
C PRO A 202 -10.38 -0.35 -8.13
N ALA A 203 -10.47 0.87 -7.60
CA ALA A 203 -10.33 1.08 -6.16
C ALA A 203 -11.22 2.18 -5.59
N VAL A 204 -11.78 1.89 -4.42
CA VAL A 204 -12.61 2.78 -3.62
C VAL A 204 -12.08 2.79 -2.18
N VAL A 205 -11.78 3.96 -1.64
CA VAL A 205 -11.21 4.11 -0.29
C VAL A 205 -12.10 5.01 0.57
N GLY A 206 -11.88 5.03 1.88
CA GLY A 206 -12.59 5.96 2.76
C GLY A 206 -14.09 5.70 2.85
N VAL A 207 -14.50 4.44 2.76
CA VAL A 207 -15.92 4.02 2.77
C VAL A 207 -16.54 4.14 4.18
N GLY A 208 -15.71 4.32 5.21
CA GLY A 208 -16.11 4.26 6.62
C GLY A 208 -16.14 2.83 7.15
N ASN A 209 -16.76 2.61 8.29
CA ASN A 209 -16.75 1.29 8.91
C ASN A 209 -17.71 0.34 8.17
N PHE A 210 -17.19 -0.62 7.40
CA PHE A 210 -17.99 -1.59 6.63
C PHE A 210 -17.43 -3.01 6.60
N LEU A 211 -16.20 -3.25 7.05
CA LEU A 211 -15.59 -4.58 7.15
C LEU A 211 -16.45 -5.54 7.97
N HIS A 212 -17.16 -5.02 8.96
CA HIS A 212 -18.06 -5.81 9.80
C HIS A 212 -19.24 -6.45 9.05
N ASN A 213 -19.55 -5.95 7.85
CA ASN A 213 -20.65 -6.43 7.02
C ASN A 213 -20.21 -7.34 5.87
N ILE A 214 -18.91 -7.59 5.72
CA ILE A 214 -18.35 -8.39 4.62
C ILE A 214 -17.59 -9.58 5.19
N ARG A 215 -17.81 -10.75 4.60
CA ARG A 215 -17.03 -11.96 4.88
C ARG A 215 -16.16 -12.31 3.69
N SER A 216 -15.00 -12.90 3.96
CA SER A 216 -14.17 -13.48 2.90
C SER A 216 -14.98 -14.53 2.13
N GLY A 217 -14.99 -14.42 0.81
CA GLY A 217 -15.75 -15.28 -0.11
C GLY A 217 -17.06 -14.67 -0.63
N ASP A 218 -17.57 -13.61 -0.01
CA ASP A 218 -18.77 -12.89 -0.48
C ASP A 218 -18.53 -12.29 -1.87
N GLU A 219 -19.52 -12.34 -2.75
CA GLU A 219 -19.44 -11.65 -4.04
C GLU A 219 -19.56 -10.13 -3.82
N VAL A 220 -18.59 -9.38 -4.34
CA VAL A 220 -18.49 -7.94 -4.22
C VAL A 220 -18.28 -7.31 -5.61
N ILE A 221 -18.93 -6.18 -5.82
CA ILE A 221 -18.71 -5.31 -6.98
C ILE A 221 -18.06 -4.03 -6.49
N VAL A 222 -16.98 -3.63 -7.15
CA VAL A 222 -16.27 -2.36 -6.91
C VAL A 222 -16.41 -1.50 -8.15
N ASP A 223 -17.17 -0.41 -8.06
CA ASP A 223 -17.21 0.63 -9.08
C ASP A 223 -16.27 1.78 -8.68
N GLY A 224 -15.05 1.71 -9.20
CA GLY A 224 -14.02 2.72 -9.00
C GLY A 224 -14.27 4.05 -9.72
N HIS A 225 -15.31 4.16 -10.56
CA HIS A 225 -15.70 5.44 -11.16
C HIS A 225 -16.66 6.21 -10.28
N LEU A 226 -17.66 5.51 -9.74
CA LEU A 226 -18.71 6.11 -8.91
C LEU A 226 -18.34 6.10 -7.42
N GLY A 227 -17.29 5.37 -7.04
CA GLY A 227 -16.89 5.22 -5.65
C GLY A 227 -17.83 4.32 -4.88
N ARG A 228 -18.39 3.29 -5.53
CA ARG A 228 -19.43 2.43 -4.95
C ARG A 228 -18.93 1.02 -4.74
N ILE A 229 -19.36 0.42 -3.64
CA ILE A 229 -19.12 -0.98 -3.30
C ILE A 229 -20.47 -1.64 -3.07
N ILE A 230 -20.70 -2.77 -3.73
CA ILE A 230 -21.94 -3.54 -3.59
C ILE A 230 -21.58 -4.93 -3.11
N VAL A 231 -22.08 -5.31 -1.93
CA VAL A 231 -21.83 -6.59 -1.28
C VAL A 231 -23.06 -7.48 -1.46
N SER A 232 -22.83 -8.72 -1.88
CA SER A 232 -23.87 -9.70 -2.21
C SER A 232 -24.94 -9.09 -3.14
N PRO A 233 -24.55 -8.68 -4.37
CA PRO A 233 -25.47 -8.11 -5.35
C PRO A 233 -26.58 -9.10 -5.69
N ASP A 234 -27.76 -8.60 -6.02
CA ASP A 234 -28.79 -9.43 -6.65
C ASP A 234 -28.44 -9.70 -8.12
N ALA A 235 -29.15 -10.65 -8.74
CA ALA A 235 -28.88 -11.08 -10.10
C ALA A 235 -29.02 -9.93 -11.11
N GLU A 236 -30.00 -9.04 -10.93
CA GLU A 236 -30.25 -7.90 -11.82
C GLU A 236 -29.10 -6.88 -11.75
N THR A 237 -28.67 -6.52 -10.56
CA THR A 237 -27.53 -5.61 -10.34
C THR A 237 -26.24 -6.23 -10.90
N ARG A 238 -26.02 -7.51 -10.63
CA ARG A 238 -24.85 -8.24 -11.12
C ARG A 238 -24.80 -8.24 -12.66
N ASP A 239 -25.90 -8.56 -13.32
CA ASP A 239 -25.97 -8.58 -14.78
C ASP A 239 -25.81 -7.18 -15.37
N TRP A 240 -26.37 -6.15 -14.75
CA TRP A 240 -26.18 -4.76 -15.18
C TRP A 240 -24.70 -4.35 -15.14
N TYR A 241 -23.98 -4.64 -14.05
CA TYR A 241 -22.54 -4.36 -13.96
C TYR A 241 -21.71 -5.22 -14.91
N LEU A 242 -22.11 -6.48 -15.14
CA LEU A 242 -21.46 -7.35 -16.11
C LEU A 242 -21.59 -6.79 -17.53
N GLN A 243 -22.78 -6.37 -17.95
CA GLN A 243 -23.00 -5.75 -19.26
C GLN A 243 -22.21 -4.45 -19.41
N ARG A 244 -22.16 -3.62 -18.35
CA ARG A 244 -21.37 -2.40 -18.34
C ARG A 244 -19.86 -2.66 -18.43
N ARG A 245 -19.38 -3.74 -17.80
CA ARG A 245 -17.98 -4.20 -17.94
C ARG A 245 -17.70 -4.64 -19.37
N LEU A 246 -18.57 -5.45 -19.97
CA LEU A 246 -18.44 -5.93 -21.35
C LEU A 246 -18.48 -4.77 -22.36
N PHE A 247 -19.41 -3.83 -22.21
CA PHE A 247 -19.50 -2.64 -23.06
C PHE A 247 -18.23 -1.77 -22.99
N ARG A 248 -17.63 -1.64 -21.81
CA ARG A 248 -16.36 -0.93 -21.66
C ARG A 248 -15.19 -1.68 -22.26
N GLN A 249 -15.16 -3.01 -22.13
CA GLN A 249 -14.17 -3.82 -22.83
C GLN A 249 -14.30 -3.66 -24.35
N SER A 250 -15.52 -3.62 -24.90
CA SER A 250 -15.69 -3.37 -26.34
C SER A 250 -15.22 -1.97 -26.76
N ILE A 251 -15.46 -0.94 -25.94
CA ILE A 251 -14.90 0.39 -26.19
C ILE A 251 -13.37 0.36 -26.13
N ALA A 252 -12.78 -0.31 -25.13
CA ALA A 252 -11.33 -0.41 -25.01
C ALA A 252 -10.72 -1.06 -26.26
N THR A 253 -11.32 -2.14 -26.77
CA THR A 253 -10.90 -2.77 -28.03
C THR A 253 -11.01 -1.82 -29.22
N GLN A 254 -12.11 -1.04 -29.32
CA GLN A 254 -12.24 -0.03 -30.37
C GLN A 254 -11.21 1.10 -30.25
N LEU A 255 -10.84 1.48 -29.03
CA LEU A 255 -9.82 2.50 -28.78
C LEU A 255 -8.40 1.99 -29.09
N GLU A 256 -8.15 0.69 -28.89
CA GLU A 256 -6.89 0.06 -29.29
C GLU A 256 -6.67 0.13 -30.81
N GLU A 257 -7.73 0.01 -31.62
CA GLU A 257 -7.65 0.11 -33.09
C GLU A 257 -7.18 1.50 -33.56
N ILE A 258 -7.48 2.55 -32.81
CA ILE A 258 -7.10 3.93 -33.15
C ILE A 258 -5.83 4.41 -32.45
N ARG A 259 -5.18 3.55 -31.66
CA ARG A 259 -4.00 3.90 -30.86
C ARG A 259 -2.88 4.53 -31.67
N ASP A 260 -2.62 3.98 -32.86
CA ASP A 260 -1.50 4.37 -33.69
C ASP A 260 -1.85 5.52 -34.67
N LEU A 261 -3.10 6.02 -34.62
CA LEU A 261 -3.54 7.15 -35.43
C LEU A 261 -3.07 8.48 -34.84
N PRO A 262 -2.72 9.47 -35.67
CA PRO A 262 -2.37 10.80 -35.17
C PRO A 262 -3.58 11.48 -34.54
N ALA A 263 -3.39 12.06 -33.35
CA ALA A 263 -4.42 12.88 -32.72
C ALA A 263 -4.65 14.18 -33.49
N SER A 264 -5.71 14.22 -34.30
CA SER A 264 -6.08 15.37 -35.11
C SER A 264 -7.57 15.66 -34.98
N THR A 265 -7.92 16.95 -34.91
CA THR A 265 -9.32 17.39 -34.92
C THR A 265 -9.97 17.17 -36.30
N SER A 266 -11.30 17.26 -36.37
CA SER A 266 -12.05 17.08 -37.63
C SER A 266 -11.71 18.11 -38.71
N ASP A 267 -11.18 19.27 -38.33
CA ASP A 267 -10.69 20.34 -39.20
C ASP A 267 -9.17 20.29 -39.43
N GLY A 268 -8.48 19.24 -38.96
CA GLY A 268 -7.09 18.93 -39.30
C GLY A 268 -6.01 19.53 -38.39
N VAL A 269 -6.37 20.07 -37.22
CA VAL A 269 -5.40 20.56 -36.25
C VAL A 269 -4.81 19.38 -35.48
N ARG A 270 -3.49 19.20 -35.57
CA ARG A 270 -2.78 18.17 -34.82
C ARG A 270 -2.58 18.60 -33.36
N ILE A 271 -2.80 17.66 -32.44
CA ILE A 271 -2.59 17.83 -31.00
C ILE A 271 -1.64 16.72 -30.55
N GLU A 272 -0.76 17.00 -29.59
CA GLU A 272 0.09 15.98 -28.96
C GLU A 272 -0.62 15.39 -27.74
N LEU A 273 -0.78 14.07 -27.71
CA LEU A 273 -1.33 13.35 -26.56
C LEU A 273 -0.18 12.75 -25.75
N MET A 274 0.30 13.51 -24.77
CA MET A 274 1.41 13.10 -23.91
C MET A 274 0.93 12.46 -22.61
N ALA A 275 1.70 11.51 -22.09
CA ALA A 275 1.43 10.83 -20.84
C ALA A 275 1.90 11.61 -19.62
N ASN A 276 1.21 11.42 -18.50
CA ASN A 276 1.66 11.87 -17.18
C ASN A 276 2.10 10.64 -16.39
N LEU A 277 3.34 10.62 -15.92
CA LEU A 277 3.93 9.51 -15.18
C LEU A 277 4.19 9.89 -13.72
N GLU A 278 4.02 8.93 -12.83
CA GLU A 278 4.44 8.98 -11.43
C GLU A 278 5.58 8.01 -11.15
N PHE A 279 5.65 6.88 -11.87
CA PHE A 279 6.70 5.87 -11.71
C PHE A 279 7.39 5.52 -13.05
N PRO A 280 8.67 5.09 -13.03
CA PRO A 280 9.39 4.74 -14.25
C PRO A 280 8.72 3.65 -15.10
N HIS A 281 8.16 2.63 -14.44
CA HIS A 281 7.61 1.44 -15.11
C HIS A 281 6.32 1.73 -15.91
N GLU A 282 5.70 2.89 -15.70
CA GLU A 282 4.49 3.32 -16.43
C GLU A 282 4.80 3.74 -17.87
N ALA A 283 6.05 4.12 -18.17
CA ALA A 283 6.46 4.63 -19.48
C ALA A 283 6.15 3.65 -20.62
N ALA A 284 6.52 2.38 -20.46
CA ALA A 284 6.26 1.35 -21.46
C ALA A 284 4.76 1.13 -21.71
N ALA A 285 3.94 1.18 -20.65
CA ALA A 285 2.49 1.02 -20.76
C ALA A 285 1.85 2.21 -21.49
N CYS A 286 2.30 3.44 -21.22
CA CYS A 286 1.84 4.63 -21.93
C CYS A 286 2.22 4.61 -23.42
N LEU A 287 3.44 4.17 -23.73
CA LEU A 287 3.87 4.00 -25.12
C LEU A 287 3.02 2.94 -25.84
N ALA A 288 2.74 1.82 -25.18
CA ALA A 288 1.86 0.77 -25.69
C ALA A 288 0.40 1.22 -25.90
N ARG A 289 0.04 2.43 -25.44
CA ARG A 289 -1.24 3.12 -25.64
C ARG A 289 -1.14 4.33 -26.58
N GLY A 290 -0.03 4.49 -27.30
CA GLY A 290 0.08 5.48 -28.36
C GLY A 290 0.48 6.88 -27.90
N ALA A 291 0.94 7.06 -26.64
CA ALA A 291 1.31 8.38 -26.13
C ALA A 291 2.47 9.01 -26.92
N ASP A 292 2.30 10.23 -27.43
CA ASP A 292 3.30 10.95 -28.25
C ASP A 292 4.60 11.29 -27.49
N GLY A 293 4.57 11.20 -26.16
CA GLY A 293 5.67 11.49 -25.26
C GLY A 293 5.23 11.44 -23.80
N VAL A 294 6.08 11.90 -22.89
CA VAL A 294 5.74 12.16 -21.49
C VAL A 294 5.68 13.67 -21.28
N GLY A 295 4.49 14.20 -21.04
CA GLY A 295 4.24 15.63 -20.86
C GLY A 295 4.46 16.08 -19.42
N LEU A 296 4.45 15.14 -18.48
CA LEU A 296 4.75 15.38 -17.08
C LEU A 296 5.27 14.10 -16.43
N TYR A 297 6.51 14.09 -16.00
CA TYR A 297 7.04 13.07 -15.10
C TYR A 297 7.20 13.67 -13.70
N ARG A 298 6.38 13.18 -12.77
CA ARG A 298 6.41 13.49 -11.35
C ARG A 298 7.53 12.73 -10.65
N THR A 299 8.39 13.44 -9.94
CA THR A 299 9.63 12.89 -9.36
C THR A 299 9.55 12.67 -7.85
N GLU A 300 8.40 12.97 -7.25
CA GLU A 300 8.20 12.96 -5.80
C GLU A 300 8.26 11.54 -5.21
N PHE A 301 7.96 10.50 -6.01
CA PHE A 301 8.04 9.11 -5.55
C PHE A 301 9.44 8.73 -5.04
N LEU A 302 10.50 9.35 -5.57
CA LEU A 302 11.88 9.10 -5.13
C LEU A 302 12.17 9.61 -3.71
N TYR A 303 11.30 10.47 -3.18
CA TYR A 303 11.40 11.01 -1.82
C TYR A 303 10.37 10.39 -0.88
N LEU A 304 9.24 9.90 -1.40
CA LEU A 304 8.15 9.33 -0.61
C LEU A 304 8.39 7.84 -0.35
N GLY A 305 8.60 7.46 0.91
CA GLY A 305 8.73 6.06 1.32
C GLY A 305 10.16 5.53 1.46
N HIS A 306 11.17 6.37 1.22
CA HIS A 306 12.58 6.04 1.50
C HIS A 306 13.05 6.63 2.83
N THR A 307 13.98 5.94 3.48
CA THR A 307 14.60 6.35 4.76
C THR A 307 15.87 7.18 4.56
N HIS A 308 16.33 7.37 3.32
CA HIS A 308 17.44 8.25 2.92
C HIS A 308 17.00 9.24 1.82
N GLU A 309 17.69 10.38 1.70
CA GLU A 309 17.49 11.30 0.56
C GLU A 309 18.06 10.65 -0.71
N PRO A 310 17.34 10.70 -1.85
CA PRO A 310 17.76 10.05 -3.08
C PRO A 310 19.07 10.65 -3.60
N SER A 311 19.99 9.76 -3.94
CA SER A 311 21.28 10.11 -4.55
C SER A 311 21.13 10.52 -6.02
N GLU A 312 22.18 11.16 -6.57
CA GLU A 312 22.23 11.49 -8.00
C GLU A 312 22.08 10.25 -8.88
N GLU A 313 22.64 9.11 -8.45
CA GLU A 313 22.57 7.87 -9.21
C GLU A 313 21.16 7.26 -9.20
N GLU A 314 20.45 7.28 -8.06
CA GLU A 314 19.05 6.82 -8.00
C GLU A 314 18.14 7.69 -8.87
N HIS A 315 18.33 9.01 -8.83
CA HIS A 315 17.67 9.93 -9.77
C HIS A 315 17.99 9.59 -11.22
N TYR A 316 19.27 9.45 -11.56
CA TYR A 316 19.71 9.18 -12.92
C TYR A 316 19.14 7.86 -13.46
N GLN A 317 19.17 6.78 -12.68
CA GLN A 317 18.64 5.49 -13.11
C GLN A 317 17.13 5.56 -13.37
N ALA A 318 16.37 6.22 -12.49
CA ALA A 318 14.94 6.42 -12.69
C ALA A 318 14.61 7.25 -13.94
N TYR A 319 15.39 8.29 -14.22
CA TYR A 319 15.19 9.15 -15.39
C TYR A 319 15.65 8.48 -16.69
N ALA A 320 16.81 7.84 -16.66
CA ALA A 320 17.36 7.12 -17.79
C ALA A 320 16.47 5.97 -18.25
N GLN A 321 15.81 5.27 -17.32
CA GLN A 321 14.84 4.23 -17.65
C GLN A 321 13.70 4.79 -18.51
N VAL A 322 13.03 5.84 -18.04
CA VAL A 322 11.90 6.47 -18.77
C VAL A 322 12.35 6.98 -20.14
N VAL A 323 13.51 7.64 -20.24
CA VAL A 323 14.02 8.18 -21.51
C VAL A 323 14.29 7.07 -22.53
N ARG A 324 14.86 5.93 -22.09
CA ARG A 324 15.08 4.76 -22.97
C ARG A 324 13.77 4.12 -23.43
N ASP A 325 12.83 3.96 -22.51
CA ASP A 325 11.53 3.33 -22.77
C ASP A 325 10.67 4.17 -23.73
N MET A 326 10.86 5.49 -23.76
CA MET A 326 10.11 6.38 -24.65
C MET A 326 10.69 6.50 -26.07
N HIS A 327 11.78 5.78 -26.39
CA HIS A 327 12.33 5.65 -27.75
C HIS A 327 12.45 6.99 -28.53
N ASN A 328 13.17 7.96 -27.95
CA ASN A 328 13.35 9.33 -28.48
C ASN A 328 12.12 10.25 -28.48
N ARG A 329 10.98 9.82 -27.93
CA ARG A 329 9.86 10.74 -27.69
C ARG A 329 10.20 11.69 -26.54
N PRO A 330 9.67 12.93 -26.56
CA PRO A 330 9.95 13.92 -25.53
C PRO A 330 9.53 13.46 -24.13
N VAL A 331 10.39 13.71 -23.15
CA VAL A 331 10.14 13.44 -21.73
C VAL A 331 10.31 14.72 -20.92
N VAL A 332 9.21 15.27 -20.41
CA VAL A 332 9.20 16.45 -19.55
C VAL A 332 9.32 16.02 -18.10
N ILE A 333 10.52 16.17 -17.54
CA ILE A 333 10.80 15.86 -16.13
C ILE A 333 10.50 17.09 -15.28
N ARG A 334 9.55 16.96 -14.36
CA ARG A 334 9.27 18.00 -13.37
C ARG A 334 10.20 17.83 -12.18
N THR A 335 10.91 18.89 -11.85
CA THR A 335 11.72 18.95 -10.62
C THR A 335 10.84 18.83 -9.39
N LEU A 336 11.43 18.56 -8.23
CA LEU A 336 10.72 18.23 -7.00
C LEU A 336 9.56 19.20 -6.65
N ASP A 337 8.33 18.67 -6.50
CA ASP A 337 7.15 19.40 -6.01
C ASP A 337 6.64 18.81 -4.68
N LEU A 338 7.46 18.92 -3.64
CA LEU A 338 7.09 18.58 -2.26
C LEU A 338 7.23 19.80 -1.34
N GLY A 339 6.40 19.81 -0.29
CA GLY A 339 6.56 20.71 0.84
C GLY A 339 7.61 20.19 1.83
N ALA A 340 8.20 21.11 2.60
CA ALA A 340 9.15 20.75 3.66
C ALA A 340 8.55 19.80 4.72
N ASP A 341 7.22 19.82 4.89
CA ASP A 341 6.46 18.96 5.78
C ASP A 341 6.46 17.47 5.38
N LYS A 342 6.76 17.17 4.10
CA LYS A 342 6.74 15.81 3.54
C LYS A 342 8.13 15.24 3.22
N MET A 343 9.20 15.98 3.52
CA MET A 343 10.57 15.48 3.40
C MET A 343 10.89 14.55 4.59
N GLY A 344 11.19 13.27 4.31
CA GLY A 344 11.17 12.21 5.31
C GLY A 344 12.27 12.19 6.36
N ILE A 345 13.32 13.03 6.29
CA ILE A 345 14.53 12.84 7.13
C ILE A 345 15.04 14.16 7.66
N THR A 346 15.12 15.17 6.80
CA THR A 346 15.50 16.52 7.20
C THR A 346 14.21 17.32 7.36
N ARG A 347 13.64 17.35 8.57
CA ARG A 347 12.65 18.39 8.92
C ARG A 347 13.36 19.72 8.76
N LEU A 348 13.25 20.30 7.57
CA LEU A 348 14.05 21.45 7.21
C LEU A 348 13.69 22.66 8.08
N GLU A 349 12.47 22.74 8.64
CA GLU A 349 12.02 23.81 9.52
C GLU A 349 10.87 23.41 10.48
N ASP A 350 10.54 24.33 11.38
CA ASP A 350 9.34 24.32 12.22
C ASP A 350 8.05 24.10 11.39
N PRO A 351 7.00 23.49 11.97
CA PRO A 351 5.74 23.29 11.28
C PRO A 351 5.13 24.62 10.83
N GLU A 352 4.99 24.79 9.51
CA GLU A 352 4.32 25.94 8.92
C GLU A 352 2.80 25.87 9.18
N ASN A 353 2.19 27.01 9.47
CA ASN A 353 0.74 27.12 9.65
C ASN A 353 -0.05 26.73 8.38
N ASN A 354 0.52 26.95 7.19
CA ASN A 354 -0.10 26.58 5.92
C ASN A 354 0.94 26.06 4.91
N PRO A 355 1.22 24.75 4.91
CA PRO A 355 2.21 24.14 4.02
C PRO A 355 1.90 24.30 2.52
N PHE A 356 0.63 24.44 2.15
CA PHE A 356 0.25 24.62 0.73
C PHE A 356 0.71 25.96 0.16
N LEU A 357 0.82 27.00 1.00
CA LEU A 357 1.21 28.35 0.61
C LEU A 357 2.67 28.68 0.99
N GLY A 358 3.34 27.81 1.76
CA GLY A 358 4.65 28.05 2.33
C GLY A 358 5.83 27.56 1.49
N LEU A 359 6.84 27.01 2.18
CA LEU A 359 8.11 26.57 1.59
C LEU A 359 7.96 25.19 0.93
N ARG A 360 7.76 25.21 -0.39
CA ARG A 360 7.60 24.02 -1.21
C ARG A 360 8.19 24.15 -2.60
N SER A 361 8.40 23.02 -3.25
CA SER A 361 8.65 22.94 -4.69
C SER A 361 9.91 23.75 -5.07
N VAL A 362 9.85 24.61 -6.11
CA VAL A 362 11.01 25.44 -6.50
C VAL A 362 11.56 26.31 -5.37
N ARG A 363 10.74 26.79 -4.43
CA ARG A 363 11.21 27.62 -3.30
C ARG A 363 12.08 26.81 -2.35
N LEU A 364 11.68 25.57 -2.09
CA LEU A 364 12.46 24.63 -1.29
C LEU A 364 13.78 24.30 -2.00
N SER A 365 13.71 24.04 -3.30
CA SER A 365 14.88 23.75 -4.15
C SER A 365 15.88 24.91 -4.20
N LEU A 366 15.40 26.15 -4.36
CA LEU A 366 16.27 27.35 -4.36
C LEU A 366 16.85 27.63 -2.98
N ARG A 367 16.14 27.30 -1.90
CA ARG A 367 16.63 27.42 -0.53
C ARG A 367 17.65 26.33 -0.16
N ASN A 368 17.55 25.15 -0.76
CA ASN A 368 18.50 24.05 -0.60
C ASN A 368 19.17 23.67 -1.94
N PRO A 369 20.15 24.46 -2.42
CA PRO A 369 20.81 24.22 -3.69
C PRO A 369 21.55 22.88 -3.77
N ALA A 370 21.98 22.30 -2.64
CA ALA A 370 22.68 21.02 -2.63
C ALA A 370 21.76 19.90 -3.13
N LEU A 371 20.55 19.82 -2.56
CA LEU A 371 19.51 18.88 -2.98
C LEU A 371 19.08 19.13 -4.43
N PHE A 372 18.86 20.39 -4.78
CA PHE A 372 18.41 20.72 -6.13
C PHE A 372 19.46 20.38 -7.20
N ARG A 373 20.75 20.63 -6.93
CA ARG A 373 21.85 20.29 -7.84
C ARG A 373 21.97 18.78 -8.08
N VAL A 374 21.72 17.95 -7.07
CA VAL A 374 21.70 16.48 -7.22
C VAL A 374 20.67 16.08 -8.28
N GLN A 375 19.44 16.58 -8.16
CA GLN A 375 18.38 16.30 -9.11
C GLN A 375 18.71 16.83 -10.52
N LEU A 376 19.15 18.10 -10.64
CA LEU A 376 19.46 18.71 -11.94
C LEU A 376 20.61 18.00 -12.66
N ARG A 377 21.67 17.60 -11.95
CA ARG A 377 22.80 16.84 -12.52
C ARG A 377 22.32 15.51 -13.07
N ALA A 378 21.46 14.80 -12.35
CA ALA A 378 20.88 13.55 -12.82
C ALA A 378 20.01 13.73 -14.08
N ILE A 379 19.19 14.79 -14.13
CA ILE A 379 18.37 15.12 -15.32
C ILE A 379 19.27 15.41 -16.52
N LEU A 380 20.32 16.24 -16.35
CA LEU A 380 21.27 16.58 -17.41
C LEU A 380 22.03 15.34 -17.91
N ARG A 381 22.39 14.41 -17.03
CA ARG A 381 22.97 13.11 -17.42
C ARG A 381 21.99 12.28 -18.25
N ALA A 382 20.72 12.23 -17.85
CA ALA A 382 19.69 11.49 -18.60
C ALA A 382 19.38 12.13 -19.97
N ALA A 383 19.54 13.45 -20.10
CA ALA A 383 19.36 14.17 -21.36
C ALA A 383 20.36 13.75 -22.46
N CYS A 384 21.48 13.12 -22.10
CA CYS A 384 22.37 12.51 -23.09
C CYS A 384 21.77 11.28 -23.79
N LEU A 385 20.65 10.74 -23.30
CA LEU A 385 20.01 9.52 -23.82
C LEU A 385 18.81 9.79 -24.74
N GLY A 386 18.26 11.02 -24.80
CA GLY A 386 17.05 11.33 -25.59
C GLY A 386 16.55 12.78 -25.40
N ASP A 387 15.35 13.09 -25.92
CA ASP A 387 14.71 14.42 -25.78
C ASP A 387 14.15 14.59 -24.35
N VAL A 388 14.95 15.21 -23.49
CA VAL A 388 14.58 15.53 -22.11
C VAL A 388 14.32 17.03 -21.98
N ARG A 389 13.18 17.36 -21.38
CA ARG A 389 12.77 18.74 -21.05
C ARG A 389 12.64 18.86 -19.55
N VAL A 390 12.97 20.03 -19.01
CA VAL A 390 12.89 20.29 -17.57
C VAL A 390 11.75 21.25 -17.29
N MET A 391 10.94 20.93 -16.29
CA MET A 391 9.88 21.80 -15.81
C MET A 391 10.05 22.11 -14.33
N PHE A 392 9.91 23.39 -13.97
CA PHE A 392 9.97 23.86 -12.59
C PHE A 392 8.55 24.07 -12.03
N PRO A 393 8.16 23.39 -10.94
CA PRO A 393 6.86 23.59 -10.31
C PRO A 393 6.79 24.90 -9.52
N MET A 394 5.59 25.48 -9.43
CA MET A 394 5.29 26.61 -8.53
C MET A 394 6.14 27.88 -8.75
N ILE A 395 6.59 28.12 -9.99
CA ILE A 395 7.20 29.41 -10.36
C ILE A 395 6.14 30.51 -10.22
N THR A 396 6.43 31.51 -9.39
CA THR A 396 5.56 32.67 -9.15
C THR A 396 6.16 33.98 -9.66
N THR A 397 7.48 34.04 -9.79
CA THR A 397 8.21 35.23 -10.26
C THR A 397 9.23 34.88 -11.35
N LEU A 398 9.60 35.88 -12.14
CA LEU A 398 10.63 35.72 -13.17
C LEU A 398 12.02 35.47 -12.57
N ASP A 399 12.29 35.97 -11.36
CA ASP A 399 13.58 35.80 -10.70
C ASP A 399 13.76 34.38 -10.17
N GLU A 400 12.70 33.70 -9.73
CA GLU A 400 12.73 32.27 -9.41
C GLU A 400 13.14 31.44 -10.64
N LEU A 401 12.56 31.74 -11.81
CA LEU A 401 12.90 31.05 -13.06
C LEU A 401 14.34 31.32 -13.52
N ARG A 402 14.85 32.53 -13.31
CA ARG A 402 16.25 32.87 -13.66
C ARG A 402 17.27 32.28 -12.69
N SER A 403 16.87 32.05 -11.45
CA SER A 403 17.73 31.49 -10.40
C SER A 403 17.83 29.96 -10.50
N ALA A 404 16.76 29.31 -10.96
CA ALA A 404 16.72 27.89 -11.28
C ALA A 404 17.48 27.59 -12.58
#